data_AF-A0A661CUZ1-F1
#
_entry.id   AF-A0A661CUZ1-F1
#
_cell.length_a   1.000
_cell.length_b   1.000
_cell.length_c   1.000
_cell.angle_alpha   90.00
_cell.angle_beta   90.00
_cell.angle_gamma   90.00
#
_symmetry.space_group_name_H-M   'P 1'
#
loop_
_entity.id
_entity.type
_entity.pdbx_description
1 polymer ?
#
loop_
_entity_poly.entity_id
_entity_poly.type
_entity_poly.pdbx_seq_one_letter_code
_entity_poly.pdbx_strand_id
1 'polypeptide(L)'
;MVNEKKKDEVAPETPAEEQRIDDAISAVDELKDTLTSNLANATAEVEELHVEADEAEAKLSAKDEKIKDLEKKLEDATAQAADKEAKLKEIEKARIVSTRVRFLQENRISRSTEENLLKQAEKCAEMSEEEFDAYTSDLLDIKDTILSQFQDAEKEAEKEEELDATVDEIKAADEETAASVEEVDEKLKKILSDEGLLGITDSSPKQTSAEESEEEETSTEEESSEDSEEAAEKEIASEKKDYAALLISCFSDEVTE
;
A
#
# COMPACT_ATOMS: atom_id res chain seq x y z
N MET A 1 17.71 135.76 26.08
CA MET A 1 16.49 134.93 26.14
C MET A 1 16.90 133.58 26.68
N VAL A 2 16.29 133.23 27.80
CA VAL A 2 16.61 132.11 28.69
C VAL A 2 16.02 130.84 28.10
N ASN A 3 16.85 129.82 27.83
CA ASN A 3 16.39 128.45 27.65
C ASN A 3 16.85 127.66 28.87
N GLU A 4 16.02 127.69 29.91
CA GLU A 4 16.13 126.82 31.08
C GLU A 4 15.89 125.38 30.64
N LYS A 5 16.94 124.56 30.76
CA LYS A 5 16.84 123.11 30.78
C LYS A 5 15.97 122.73 31.99
N LYS A 6 14.75 122.28 31.75
CA LYS A 6 14.02 121.47 32.73
C LYS A 6 14.79 120.18 32.91
N LYS A 7 15.57 120.12 33.99
CA LYS A 7 16.15 118.90 34.51
C LYS A 7 15.02 118.26 35.31
N ASP A 8 14.33 117.29 34.70
CA ASP A 8 13.36 116.47 35.44
C ASP A 8 14.14 115.71 36.51
N GLU A 9 14.05 116.22 37.72
CA GLU A 9 14.61 115.67 38.94
C GLU A 9 13.68 114.50 39.35
N VAL A 10 14.12 113.29 39.03
CA VAL A 10 13.47 112.04 39.48
C VAL A 10 13.48 112.07 41.01
N ALA A 11 12.29 112.15 41.61
CA ALA A 11 12.09 112.17 43.05
C ALA A 11 12.69 110.91 43.71
N PRO A 12 13.18 110.98 44.96
CA PRO A 12 13.69 109.81 45.66
C PRO A 12 12.56 108.81 45.89
N GLU A 13 12.77 107.58 45.42
CA GLU A 13 11.91 106.42 45.71
C GLU A 13 11.73 106.30 47.22
N THR A 14 10.50 106.03 47.67
CA THR A 14 10.23 105.93 49.11
C THR A 14 10.79 104.62 49.65
N PRO A 15 11.25 104.53 50.93
CA PRO A 15 11.76 103.28 51.51
C PRO A 15 10.80 102.07 51.42
N ALA A 16 9.50 102.32 51.26
CA ALA A 16 8.48 101.29 51.06
C ALA A 16 8.49 100.70 49.64
N GLU A 17 9.01 101.42 48.65
CA GLU A 17 9.14 100.96 47.27
C GLU A 17 10.39 100.07 47.11
N GLU A 18 11.52 100.48 47.70
CA GLU A 18 12.73 99.65 47.79
C GLU A 18 12.46 98.29 48.46
N GLN A 19 11.76 98.27 49.60
CA GLN A 19 11.39 97.02 50.28
C GLN A 19 10.52 96.11 49.40
N ARG A 20 9.60 96.68 48.63
CA ARG A 20 8.73 95.89 47.72
C ARG A 20 9.49 95.31 46.55
N ILE A 21 10.53 95.99 46.08
CA ILE A 21 11.43 95.50 45.04
C ILE A 21 12.27 94.34 45.60
N ASP A 22 12.84 94.48 46.79
CA ASP A 22 13.62 93.41 47.44
C ASP A 22 12.77 92.16 47.71
N ASP A 23 11.53 92.32 48.20
CA ASP A 23 10.58 91.22 48.40
C ASP A 23 10.24 90.52 47.06
N ALA A 24 10.07 91.30 45.99
CA ALA A 24 9.80 90.76 44.65
C ALA A 24 11.01 90.02 44.06
N ILE A 25 12.23 90.53 44.26
CA ILE A 25 13.47 89.87 43.86
C ILE A 25 13.59 88.52 44.59
N SER A 26 13.37 88.51 45.91
CA SER A 26 13.40 87.28 46.71
C SER A 26 12.39 86.25 46.21
N ALA A 27 11.16 86.66 45.90
CA ALA A 27 10.14 85.77 45.36
C ALA A 27 10.50 85.22 43.96
N VAL A 28 11.13 86.05 43.12
CA VAL A 28 11.62 85.61 41.79
C VAL A 28 12.76 84.60 41.94
N ASP A 29 13.67 84.80 42.89
CA ASP A 29 14.75 83.85 43.16
C ASP A 29 14.21 82.52 43.70
N GLU A 30 13.23 82.54 44.60
CA GLU A 30 12.54 81.32 45.08
C GLU A 30 11.83 80.56 43.95
N LEU A 31 11.14 81.28 43.05
CA LEU A 31 10.49 80.69 41.87
C LEU A 31 11.52 80.10 40.90
N LYS A 32 12.64 80.78 40.69
CA LYS A 32 13.73 80.32 39.84
C LYS A 32 14.36 79.05 40.39
N ASP A 33 14.61 78.98 41.70
CA ASP A 33 15.16 77.80 42.35
C ASP A 33 14.19 76.61 42.27
N THR A 34 12.90 76.86 42.51
CA THR A 34 11.84 75.86 42.37
C THR A 34 11.76 75.34 40.93
N LEU A 35 11.78 76.23 39.95
CA LEU A 35 11.72 75.84 38.53
C LEU A 35 12.97 75.06 38.12
N THR A 36 14.14 75.46 38.62
CA THR A 36 15.42 74.76 38.37
C THR A 36 15.38 73.35 38.95
N SER A 37 14.88 73.19 40.18
CA SER A 37 14.70 71.88 40.80
C SER A 37 13.72 71.00 40.03
N ASN A 38 12.58 71.55 39.62
CA ASN A 38 11.57 70.81 38.86
C ASN A 38 12.09 70.40 37.48
N LEU A 39 12.83 71.28 36.80
CA LEU A 39 13.45 70.97 35.51
C LEU A 39 14.50 69.87 35.65
N ALA A 40 15.32 69.90 36.70
CA ALA A 40 16.30 68.86 36.97
C ALA A 40 15.63 67.50 37.23
N ASN A 41 14.57 67.48 38.06
CA ASN A 41 13.81 66.25 38.34
C ASN A 41 13.15 65.69 37.09
N ALA A 42 12.48 66.54 36.30
CA ALA A 42 11.85 66.12 35.04
C ALA A 42 12.87 65.61 34.01
N THR A 43 14.06 66.22 33.97
CA THR A 43 15.15 65.76 33.10
C THR A 43 15.61 64.36 33.51
N ALA A 44 15.81 64.12 34.81
CA ALA A 44 16.19 62.79 35.32
C ALA A 44 15.12 61.72 35.05
N GLU A 45 13.84 62.05 35.23
CA GLU A 45 12.72 61.14 34.94
C GLU A 45 12.66 60.78 33.44
N VAL A 46 12.88 61.76 32.56
CA VAL A 46 12.91 61.52 31.10
C VAL A 46 14.10 60.64 30.70
N GLU A 47 15.26 60.81 31.34
CA GLU A 47 16.43 59.96 31.11
C GLU A 47 16.18 58.52 31.57
N GLU A 48 15.57 58.33 32.75
CA GLU A 48 15.20 57.01 33.27
C GLU A 48 14.20 56.30 32.33
N LEU A 49 13.16 57.00 31.89
CA LEU A 49 12.18 56.46 30.94
C LEU A 49 12.79 56.10 29.59
N HIS A 50 13.79 56.85 29.10
CA HIS A 50 14.52 56.48 27.88
C HIS A 50 15.29 55.17 28.05
N VAL A 51 15.99 55.01 29.18
CA VAL A 51 16.71 53.76 29.46
C VAL A 51 15.75 52.58 29.54
N GLU A 52 14.60 52.73 30.21
CA GLU A 52 13.58 51.68 30.27
C GLU A 52 13.00 51.35 28.88
N ALA A 53 12.79 52.34 28.03
CA ALA A 53 12.32 52.15 26.66
C ALA A 53 13.33 51.38 25.81
N ASP A 54 14.61 51.75 25.87
CA ASP A 54 15.69 51.06 25.16
C ASP A 54 15.82 49.60 25.61
N GLU A 55 15.72 49.35 26.92
CA GLU A 55 15.72 47.98 27.46
C GLU A 55 14.51 47.17 26.98
N ALA A 56 13.33 47.78 26.93
CA ALA A 56 12.11 47.13 26.45
C ALA A 56 12.22 46.78 24.97
N GLU A 57 12.76 47.69 24.14
CA GLU A 57 13.00 47.46 22.71
C GLU A 57 13.99 46.32 22.49
N ALA A 58 15.09 46.28 23.25
CA ALA A 58 16.06 45.18 23.18
C ALA A 58 15.42 43.83 23.57
N LYS A 59 14.58 43.80 24.61
CA LYS A 59 13.84 42.59 25.03
C LYS A 59 12.82 42.15 23.98
N LEU A 60 12.18 43.09 23.28
CA LEU A 60 11.23 42.81 22.21
C LEU A 60 11.94 42.20 21.00
N SER A 61 13.03 42.82 20.54
CA SER A 61 13.86 42.28 19.46
C SER A 61 14.36 40.85 19.75
N ALA A 62 14.81 40.59 20.99
CA ALA A 62 15.23 39.25 21.39
C ALA A 62 14.08 38.22 21.41
N LYS A 63 12.84 38.66 21.66
CA LYS A 63 11.66 37.78 21.57
C LYS A 63 11.26 37.51 20.12
N ASP A 64 11.35 38.49 19.24
CA ASP A 64 11.04 38.33 17.82
C ASP A 64 11.96 37.30 17.16
N GLU A 65 13.26 37.33 17.47
CA GLU A 65 14.20 36.31 16.98
C GLU A 65 13.85 34.90 17.51
N LYS A 66 13.46 34.78 18.78
CA LYS A 66 12.99 33.50 19.33
C LYS A 66 11.70 33.01 18.67
N ILE A 67 10.79 33.92 18.32
CA ILE A 67 9.55 33.58 17.63
C ILE A 67 9.87 33.03 16.25
N LYS A 68 10.74 33.69 15.46
CA LYS A 68 11.19 33.19 14.16
C LYS A 68 11.83 31.80 14.24
N ASP A 69 12.68 31.59 15.23
CA ASP A 69 13.31 30.28 15.47
C ASP A 69 12.28 29.19 15.81
N LEU A 70 11.26 29.52 16.60
CA LEU A 70 10.19 28.59 16.95
C LEU A 70 9.25 28.30 15.78
N GLU A 71 8.91 29.31 14.97
CA GLU A 71 8.13 29.16 13.74
C GLU A 71 8.81 28.20 12.77
N LYS A 72 10.13 28.37 12.56
CA LYS A 72 10.92 27.47 11.72
C LYS A 72 10.92 26.03 12.25
N LYS A 73 11.11 25.85 13.56
CA LYS A 73 11.06 24.51 14.18
C LYS A 73 9.68 23.86 14.05
N LEU A 74 8.60 24.65 14.11
CA LEU A 74 7.24 24.17 13.92
C LEU A 74 7.03 23.68 12.47
N GLU A 75 7.51 24.45 11.49
CA GLU A 75 7.46 24.08 10.08
C GLU A 75 8.22 22.77 9.81
N ASP A 76 9.46 22.67 10.29
CA ASP A 76 10.29 21.46 10.17
C ASP A 76 9.61 20.25 10.82
N ALA A 77 9.04 20.40 12.02
CA ALA A 77 8.35 19.34 12.73
C ALA A 77 7.08 18.89 11.99
N THR A 78 6.35 19.83 11.39
CA THR A 78 5.14 19.54 10.61
C THR A 78 5.48 18.75 9.35
N ALA A 79 6.54 19.14 8.64
CA ALA A 79 7.03 18.41 7.48
C ALA A 79 7.47 16.98 7.84
N GLN A 80 8.21 16.82 8.95
CA GLN A 80 8.61 15.50 9.44
C GLN A 80 7.42 14.63 9.87
N ALA A 81 6.38 15.22 10.46
CA ALA A 81 5.19 14.48 10.83
C ALA A 81 4.44 13.94 9.60
N ALA A 82 4.31 14.74 8.53
CA ALA A 82 3.70 14.32 7.28
C ALA A 82 4.48 13.19 6.59
N ASP A 83 5.82 13.30 6.53
CA ASP A 83 6.69 12.24 5.99
C ASP A 83 6.56 10.92 6.78
N LYS A 84 6.55 11.00 8.12
CA LYS A 84 6.35 9.81 8.97
C LYS A 84 4.97 9.19 8.80
N GLU A 85 3.92 10.01 8.65
CA GLU A 85 2.56 9.50 8.40
C GLU A 85 2.47 8.76 7.06
N ALA A 86 3.09 9.30 6.01
CA ALA A 86 3.15 8.65 4.70
C ALA A 86 3.88 7.29 4.79
N LYS A 87 5.05 7.26 5.42
CA LYS A 87 5.82 6.02 5.63
C LYS A 87 5.07 4.99 6.46
N LEU A 88 4.33 5.41 7.49
CA LEU A 88 3.54 4.50 8.31
C LEU A 88 2.42 3.85 7.49
N LYS A 89 1.72 4.63 6.64
CA LYS A 89 0.70 4.08 5.73
C LYS A 89 1.29 3.08 4.75
N GLU A 90 2.48 3.34 4.22
CA GLU A 90 3.19 2.43 3.32
C GLU A 90 3.59 1.13 4.03
N ILE A 91 4.15 1.22 5.23
CA ILE A 91 4.51 0.05 6.06
C ILE A 91 3.27 -0.78 6.40
N GLU A 92 2.15 -0.16 6.77
CA GLU A 92 0.93 -0.91 7.10
C GLU A 92 0.37 -1.61 5.86
N LYS A 93 0.37 -0.95 4.70
CA LYS A 93 -0.02 -1.58 3.43
C LYS A 93 0.87 -2.79 3.12
N ALA A 94 2.19 -2.64 3.26
CA ALA A 94 3.13 -3.73 3.03
C ALA A 94 2.93 -4.89 4.02
N ARG A 95 2.67 -4.59 5.30
CA ARG A 95 2.40 -5.59 6.33
C ARG A 95 1.13 -6.39 6.04
N ILE A 96 0.06 -5.72 5.64
CA ILE A 96 -1.22 -6.35 5.25
C ILE A 96 -0.99 -7.29 4.07
N VAL A 97 -0.35 -6.81 3.00
CA VAL A 97 -0.05 -7.62 1.80
C VAL A 97 0.80 -8.83 2.16
N SER A 98 1.87 -8.64 2.93
CA SER A 98 2.74 -9.73 3.39
C SER A 98 1.97 -10.80 4.16
N THR A 99 1.11 -10.39 5.10
CA THR A 99 0.29 -11.30 5.90
C THR A 99 -0.69 -12.08 5.03
N ARG A 100 -1.35 -11.41 4.09
CA ARG A 100 -2.32 -12.02 3.15
C ARG A 100 -1.64 -13.01 2.21
N VAL A 101 -0.51 -12.64 1.61
CA VAL A 101 0.26 -13.52 0.73
C VAL A 101 0.77 -14.74 1.49
N ARG A 102 1.27 -14.57 2.72
CA ARG A 102 1.69 -15.68 3.59
C ARG A 102 0.54 -16.65 3.83
N PHE A 103 -0.64 -16.14 4.20
CA PHE A 103 -1.83 -16.98 4.40
C PHE A 103 -2.17 -17.81 3.15
N LEU A 104 -2.13 -17.20 1.97
CA LEU A 104 -2.40 -17.89 0.70
C LEU A 104 -1.37 -19.00 0.43
N GLN A 105 -0.09 -18.75 0.74
CA GLN A 105 0.99 -19.73 0.59
C GLN A 105 0.86 -20.90 1.57
N GLU A 106 0.62 -20.61 2.85
CA GLU A 106 0.43 -21.63 3.90
C GLU A 106 -0.74 -22.56 3.58
N ASN A 107 -1.82 -22.02 2.99
CA ASN A 107 -2.97 -22.78 2.56
C ASN A 107 -2.84 -23.41 1.17
N ARG A 108 -1.69 -23.23 0.48
CA ARG A 108 -1.42 -23.70 -0.89
C ARG A 108 -2.47 -23.25 -1.91
N ILE A 109 -2.97 -22.03 -1.75
CA ILE A 109 -3.93 -21.36 -2.65
C ILE A 109 -3.31 -20.10 -3.28
N SER A 110 -2.00 -19.93 -3.14
CA SER A 110 -1.22 -18.93 -3.86
C SER A 110 -1.04 -19.35 -5.33
N ARG A 111 -1.01 -18.38 -6.25
CA ARG A 111 -0.75 -18.68 -7.66
C ARG A 111 0.67 -19.23 -7.87
N SER A 112 0.86 -20.06 -8.90
CA SER A 112 2.09 -20.84 -9.09
C SER A 112 3.24 -20.10 -9.80
N THR A 113 2.95 -19.08 -10.60
CA THR A 113 3.97 -18.30 -11.33
C THR A 113 4.23 -16.95 -10.66
N GLU A 114 5.45 -16.45 -10.80
CA GLU A 114 5.89 -15.18 -10.18
C GLU A 114 5.04 -13.99 -10.61
N GLU A 115 4.76 -13.85 -11.91
CA GLU A 115 3.90 -12.79 -12.45
C GLU A 115 2.48 -12.84 -11.84
N ASN A 116 1.94 -14.06 -11.69
CA ASN A 116 0.62 -14.25 -11.12
C ASN A 116 0.59 -14.01 -9.62
N LEU A 117 1.66 -14.35 -8.90
CA LEU A 117 1.83 -14.00 -7.48
C LEU A 117 1.87 -12.49 -7.30
N LEU A 118 2.54 -11.77 -8.20
CA LEU A 118 2.60 -10.31 -8.17
C LEU A 118 1.22 -9.70 -8.39
N LYS A 119 0.46 -10.16 -9.40
CA LYS A 119 -0.95 -9.76 -9.60
C LYS A 119 -1.84 -10.10 -8.40
N GLN A 120 -1.63 -11.26 -7.76
CA GLN A 120 -2.37 -11.67 -6.57
C GLN A 120 -2.03 -10.79 -5.36
N ALA A 121 -0.76 -10.42 -5.19
CA ALA A 121 -0.30 -9.51 -4.14
C ALA A 121 -0.82 -8.08 -4.35
N GLU A 122 -0.82 -7.58 -5.58
CA GLU A 122 -1.44 -6.30 -5.95
C GLU A 122 -2.94 -6.30 -5.63
N LYS A 123 -3.67 -7.36 -6.02
CA LYS A 123 -5.07 -7.53 -5.65
C LYS A 123 -5.27 -7.56 -4.13
N CYS A 124 -4.41 -8.28 -3.41
CA CYS A 124 -4.43 -8.31 -1.93
C CYS A 124 -4.11 -6.93 -1.31
N ALA A 125 -3.44 -6.02 -2.02
CA ALA A 125 -3.13 -4.69 -1.52
C ALA A 125 -4.32 -3.72 -1.62
N GLU A 126 -5.28 -4.01 -2.49
CA GLU A 126 -6.44 -3.16 -2.78
C GLU A 126 -7.70 -3.60 -2.04
N MET A 127 -7.81 -4.89 -1.70
CA MET A 127 -9.00 -5.45 -1.05
C MET A 127 -9.16 -5.02 0.42
N SER A 128 -10.40 -4.89 0.88
CA SER A 128 -10.73 -4.78 2.31
C SER A 128 -10.45 -6.09 3.06
N GLU A 129 -10.56 -6.07 4.39
CA GLU A 129 -10.44 -7.30 5.20
C GLU A 129 -11.56 -8.28 4.86
N GLU A 130 -12.80 -7.80 4.76
CA GLU A 130 -13.96 -8.63 4.42
C GLU A 130 -13.88 -9.19 2.98
N GLU A 131 -13.37 -8.40 2.04
CA GLU A 131 -13.15 -8.86 0.66
C GLU A 131 -12.07 -9.94 0.58
N PHE A 132 -11.02 -9.82 1.38
CA PHE A 132 -9.98 -10.84 1.47
C PHE A 132 -10.52 -12.14 2.09
N ASP A 133 -11.33 -12.04 3.15
CA ASP A 133 -11.95 -13.21 3.78
C ASP A 133 -12.87 -13.95 2.79
N ALA A 134 -13.70 -13.23 2.05
CA ALA A 134 -14.52 -13.81 0.99
C ALA A 134 -13.67 -14.46 -0.11
N TYR A 135 -12.64 -13.75 -0.59
CA TYR A 135 -11.73 -14.25 -1.61
C TYR A 135 -11.02 -15.55 -1.18
N THR A 136 -10.57 -15.63 0.07
CA THR A 136 -9.92 -16.84 0.59
C THR A 136 -10.88 -18.00 0.79
N SER A 137 -12.11 -17.73 1.24
CA SER A 137 -13.18 -18.73 1.34
C SER A 137 -13.46 -19.37 -0.03
N ASP A 138 -13.66 -18.55 -1.06
CA ASP A 138 -13.93 -19.03 -2.42
C ASP A 138 -12.78 -19.91 -2.95
N LEU A 139 -11.53 -19.50 -2.69
CA LEU A 139 -10.35 -20.27 -3.10
C LEU A 139 -10.24 -21.62 -2.38
N LEU A 140 -10.60 -21.67 -1.10
CA LEU A 140 -10.62 -22.92 -0.33
C LEU A 140 -11.72 -23.85 -0.82
N ASP A 141 -12.93 -23.34 -1.11
CA ASP A 141 -14.02 -24.13 -1.67
C ASP A 141 -13.67 -24.70 -3.06
N ILE A 142 -13.03 -23.90 -3.91
CA ILE A 142 -12.50 -24.35 -5.20
C ILE A 142 -11.44 -25.44 -5.00
N LYS A 143 -10.51 -25.25 -4.07
CA LYS A 143 -9.47 -26.24 -3.75
C LYS A 143 -10.09 -27.56 -3.30
N ASP A 144 -11.06 -27.52 -2.39
CA ASP A 144 -11.72 -28.72 -1.88
C ASP A 144 -12.52 -29.44 -2.99
N THR A 145 -13.18 -28.66 -3.87
CA THR A 145 -13.86 -29.19 -5.06
C THR A 145 -12.89 -29.91 -6.00
N ILE A 146 -11.76 -29.28 -6.31
CA ILE A 146 -10.71 -29.87 -7.16
C ILE A 146 -10.15 -31.14 -6.53
N LEU A 147 -9.85 -31.12 -5.21
CA LEU A 147 -9.37 -32.30 -4.50
C LEU A 147 -10.37 -33.46 -4.53
N SER A 148 -11.67 -33.18 -4.40
CA SER A 148 -12.71 -34.21 -4.54
C SER A 148 -12.75 -34.79 -5.95
N GLN A 149 -12.66 -33.94 -6.99
CA GLN A 149 -12.65 -34.40 -8.38
C GLN A 149 -11.44 -35.29 -8.68
N PHE A 150 -10.26 -34.97 -8.16
CA PHE A 150 -9.07 -35.81 -8.30
C PHE A 150 -9.26 -37.19 -7.63
N GLN A 151 -9.85 -37.22 -6.43
CA GLN A 151 -10.11 -38.49 -5.74
C GLN A 151 -11.15 -39.35 -6.46
N ASP A 152 -12.14 -38.73 -7.11
CA ASP A 152 -13.14 -39.46 -7.87
C ASP A 152 -12.57 -39.97 -9.19
N ALA A 153 -11.73 -39.18 -9.87
CA ALA A 153 -11.00 -39.60 -11.07
C ALA A 153 -10.03 -40.75 -10.78
N GLU A 154 -9.32 -40.73 -9.63
CA GLU A 154 -8.44 -41.81 -9.22
C GLU A 154 -9.21 -43.13 -9.02
N LYS A 155 -10.39 -43.08 -8.39
CA LYS A 155 -11.26 -44.25 -8.24
C LYS A 155 -11.85 -44.74 -9.56
N GLU A 156 -12.09 -43.85 -10.52
CA GLU A 156 -12.54 -44.25 -11.86
C GLU A 156 -11.42 -44.94 -12.62
N ALA A 157 -10.19 -44.43 -12.56
CA ALA A 157 -9.02 -45.06 -13.17
C ALA A 157 -8.75 -46.47 -12.57
N GLU A 158 -8.85 -46.64 -11.25
CA GLU A 158 -8.73 -47.95 -10.61
C GLU A 158 -9.80 -48.94 -11.09
N LYS A 159 -11.04 -48.48 -11.25
CA LYS A 159 -12.13 -49.32 -11.79
C LYS A 159 -11.92 -49.67 -13.25
N GLU A 160 -11.37 -48.76 -14.05
CA GLU A 160 -11.06 -49.00 -15.46
C GLU A 160 -9.98 -50.07 -15.59
N GLU A 161 -8.93 -50.02 -14.76
CA GLU A 161 -7.90 -51.07 -14.69
C GLU A 161 -8.48 -52.43 -14.27
N GLU A 162 -9.39 -52.46 -13.29
CA GLU A 162 -10.09 -53.69 -12.89
C GLU A 162 -10.94 -54.24 -14.05
N LEU A 163 -11.62 -53.37 -14.79
CA LEU A 163 -12.49 -53.76 -15.90
C LEU A 163 -11.66 -54.32 -17.07
N ASP A 164 -10.54 -53.71 -17.41
CA ASP A 164 -9.60 -54.23 -18.40
C ASP A 164 -9.09 -55.63 -18.04
N ALA A 165 -8.72 -55.85 -16.77
CA ALA A 165 -8.32 -57.17 -16.29
C ALA A 165 -9.45 -58.21 -16.45
N THR A 166 -10.71 -57.85 -16.18
CA THR A 166 -11.85 -58.75 -16.41
C THR A 166 -12.13 -59.01 -17.89
N VAL A 167 -11.91 -58.02 -18.76
CA VAL A 167 -12.06 -58.17 -20.22
C VAL A 167 -11.03 -59.16 -20.76
N ASP A 168 -9.78 -59.09 -20.28
CA ASP A 168 -8.74 -60.03 -20.66
C ASP A 168 -9.04 -61.46 -20.17
N GLU A 169 -9.62 -61.61 -18.97
CA GLU A 169 -10.09 -62.91 -18.47
C GLU A 169 -11.23 -63.49 -19.33
N ILE A 170 -12.20 -62.65 -19.74
CA ILE A 170 -13.28 -63.07 -20.63
C ILE A 170 -12.74 -63.48 -22.00
N LYS A 171 -11.82 -62.71 -22.60
CA LYS A 171 -11.21 -63.06 -23.89
C LYS A 171 -10.47 -64.40 -23.81
N ALA A 172 -9.71 -64.63 -22.75
CA ALA A 172 -9.02 -65.90 -22.54
C ALA A 172 -10.01 -67.07 -22.41
N ALA A 173 -11.11 -66.88 -21.69
CA ALA A 173 -12.16 -67.88 -21.58
C ALA A 173 -12.87 -68.13 -22.93
N ASP A 174 -13.13 -67.09 -23.72
CA ASP A 174 -13.76 -67.19 -25.03
C ASP A 174 -12.87 -67.98 -26.01
N GLU A 175 -11.56 -67.71 -26.02
CA GLU A 175 -10.57 -68.50 -26.78
C GLU A 175 -10.53 -69.98 -26.37
N GLU A 176 -10.57 -70.27 -25.06
CA GLU A 176 -10.63 -71.64 -24.55
C GLU A 176 -11.91 -72.36 -25.00
N THR A 177 -13.07 -71.69 -24.91
CA THR A 177 -14.33 -72.28 -25.35
C THR A 177 -14.36 -72.47 -26.87
N ALA A 178 -13.84 -71.54 -27.66
CA ALA A 178 -13.74 -71.66 -29.11
C ALA A 178 -12.89 -72.88 -29.52
N ALA A 179 -11.74 -73.08 -28.86
CA ALA A 179 -10.90 -74.27 -29.07
C ALA A 179 -11.63 -75.57 -28.72
N SER A 180 -12.40 -75.58 -27.62
CA SER A 180 -13.21 -76.75 -27.24
C SER A 180 -14.34 -77.04 -28.23
N VAL A 181 -14.95 -76.01 -28.81
CA VAL A 181 -16.01 -76.13 -29.83
C VAL A 181 -15.43 -76.64 -31.14
N GLU A 182 -14.27 -76.16 -31.56
CA GLU A 182 -13.56 -76.66 -32.75
C GLU A 182 -13.20 -78.15 -32.59
N GLU A 183 -12.71 -78.56 -31.41
CA GLU A 183 -12.43 -79.97 -31.11
C GLU A 183 -13.69 -80.85 -31.21
N VAL A 184 -14.84 -80.33 -30.74
CA VAL A 184 -16.14 -81.02 -30.85
C VAL A 184 -16.61 -81.09 -32.30
N ASP A 185 -16.45 -80.02 -33.08
CA ASP A 185 -16.82 -79.99 -34.51
C ASP A 185 -15.98 -81.00 -35.31
N GLU A 186 -14.67 -81.07 -35.07
CA GLU A 186 -13.80 -82.08 -35.69
C GLU A 186 -14.23 -83.51 -35.35
N LYS A 187 -14.56 -83.78 -34.07
CA LYS A 187 -15.07 -85.09 -33.63
C LYS A 187 -16.38 -85.44 -34.32
N LEU A 188 -17.31 -84.49 -34.42
CA LEU A 188 -18.59 -84.68 -35.13
C LEU A 188 -18.37 -84.96 -36.63
N LYS A 189 -17.50 -84.20 -37.28
CA LYS A 189 -17.16 -84.37 -38.70
C LYS A 189 -16.56 -85.75 -38.99
N LYS A 190 -15.73 -86.25 -38.08
CA LYS A 190 -15.17 -87.60 -38.14
C LYS A 190 -16.24 -88.68 -37.96
N ILE A 191 -17.13 -88.54 -36.96
CA ILE A 191 -18.25 -89.47 -36.74
C ILE A 191 -19.16 -89.51 -37.98
N LEU A 192 -19.51 -88.36 -38.54
CA LEU A 192 -20.34 -88.25 -39.75
C LEU A 192 -19.66 -88.87 -40.99
N SER A 193 -18.34 -88.79 -41.08
CA SER A 193 -17.56 -89.45 -42.14
C SER A 193 -17.50 -90.98 -41.96
N ASP A 194 -17.33 -91.45 -40.73
CA ASP A 194 -17.23 -92.89 -40.40
C ASP A 194 -18.60 -93.61 -40.53
N GLU A 195 -19.71 -92.90 -40.35
CA GLU A 195 -21.08 -93.43 -40.49
C GLU A 195 -21.67 -93.31 -41.92
N GLY A 196 -20.93 -92.77 -42.89
CA GLY A 196 -21.33 -92.79 -44.31
C GLY A 196 -22.49 -91.85 -44.68
N LEU A 197 -22.65 -90.73 -43.97
CA LEU A 197 -23.77 -89.77 -44.13
C LEU A 197 -23.36 -88.42 -44.75
N LEU A 198 -22.31 -88.41 -45.59
CA LEU A 198 -21.87 -87.26 -46.38
C LEU A 198 -22.79 -87.06 -47.59
N GLY A 199 -23.94 -86.41 -47.38
CA GLY A 199 -24.89 -86.21 -48.47
C GLY A 199 -26.00 -85.21 -48.22
N ILE A 200 -25.74 -84.05 -47.60
CA ILE A 200 -26.63 -82.88 -47.74
C ILE A 200 -25.78 -81.60 -47.80
N THR A 201 -25.63 -81.08 -49.01
CA THR A 201 -25.37 -79.66 -49.27
C THR A 201 -26.60 -78.86 -48.86
N ASP A 202 -26.44 -77.73 -48.17
CA ASP A 202 -26.87 -76.44 -48.72
C ASP A 202 -26.78 -75.25 -47.75
N SER A 203 -26.60 -74.10 -48.42
CA SER A 203 -27.09 -72.75 -48.07
C SER A 203 -26.28 -71.87 -47.13
N SER A 204 -25.70 -70.84 -47.75
CA SER A 204 -25.46 -69.51 -47.18
C SER A 204 -26.57 -69.03 -46.24
N PRO A 205 -26.22 -68.09 -45.35
CA PRO A 205 -26.95 -66.83 -45.33
C PRO A 205 -26.02 -65.63 -45.51
N LYS A 206 -26.52 -64.74 -46.36
CA LYS A 206 -26.06 -63.39 -46.60
C LYS A 206 -26.56 -62.53 -45.43
N GLN A 207 -25.66 -61.90 -44.66
CA GLN A 207 -26.02 -60.69 -43.91
C GLN A 207 -24.92 -59.64 -44.02
N THR A 208 -25.41 -58.49 -44.48
CA THR A 208 -24.79 -57.18 -44.64
C THR A 208 -24.77 -56.43 -43.31
N SER A 209 -23.68 -55.72 -43.00
CA SER A 209 -23.62 -54.46 -42.22
C SER A 209 -22.14 -54.22 -41.88
N ALA A 210 -21.43 -53.42 -42.68
CA ALA A 210 -21.08 -52.03 -42.38
C ALA A 210 -19.67 -51.93 -41.75
N GLU A 211 -18.70 -51.69 -42.63
CA GLU A 211 -17.40 -51.07 -42.32
C GLU A 211 -17.61 -49.58 -42.07
N GLU A 212 -16.88 -49.02 -41.09
CA GLU A 212 -16.37 -47.64 -40.97
C GLU A 212 -15.59 -47.63 -39.63
N SER A 213 -14.31 -48.01 -39.62
CA SER A 213 -13.10 -47.19 -39.83
C SER A 213 -13.01 -45.96 -38.90
N GLU A 214 -12.02 -46.06 -38.00
CA GLU A 214 -11.31 -45.02 -37.27
C GLU A 214 -11.10 -43.74 -38.09
N GLU A 215 -11.08 -42.56 -37.45
CA GLU A 215 -9.95 -41.60 -37.50
C GLU A 215 -10.01 -40.64 -36.29
N GLU A 216 -8.83 -40.44 -35.69
CA GLU A 216 -8.44 -39.36 -34.77
C GLU A 216 -8.52 -37.98 -35.46
N GLU A 217 -8.61 -36.90 -34.67
CA GLU A 217 -7.61 -35.81 -34.62
C GLU A 217 -8.17 -34.51 -34.00
N THR A 218 -7.41 -34.05 -33.01
CA THR A 218 -6.97 -32.70 -32.65
C THR A 218 -7.65 -31.45 -33.26
N SER A 219 -7.88 -30.42 -32.43
CA SER A 219 -7.29 -29.09 -32.63
C SER A 219 -7.67 -28.11 -31.52
N THR A 220 -6.61 -27.59 -30.90
CA THR A 220 -6.49 -26.34 -30.14
C THR A 220 -6.79 -25.13 -31.00
N GLU A 221 -7.38 -24.08 -30.42
CA GLU A 221 -7.07 -22.69 -30.79
C GLU A 221 -7.48 -21.74 -29.63
N GLU A 222 -6.48 -21.40 -28.81
CA GLU A 222 -6.42 -20.08 -28.18
C GLU A 222 -5.97 -19.09 -29.24
N GLU A 223 -6.60 -17.91 -29.30
CA GLU A 223 -5.88 -16.70 -29.69
C GLU A 223 -6.11 -15.58 -28.66
N SER A 224 -4.98 -15.27 -28.04
CA SER A 224 -4.60 -14.06 -27.33
C SER A 224 -4.74 -12.82 -28.22
N SER A 225 -5.14 -11.71 -27.62
CA SER A 225 -4.89 -10.37 -28.18
C SER A 225 -4.14 -9.55 -27.14
N GLU A 226 -2.82 -9.48 -27.31
CA GLU A 226 -1.98 -8.43 -26.77
C GLU A 226 -1.87 -7.33 -27.82
N ASP A 227 -2.11 -6.09 -27.44
CA ASP A 227 -1.27 -4.95 -27.82
C ASP A 227 -1.89 -3.65 -27.28
N SER A 228 -1.24 -3.08 -26.27
CA SER A 228 -0.84 -1.66 -26.23
C SER A 228 -0.66 -1.19 -24.80
N GLU A 229 0.59 -1.03 -24.34
CA GLU A 229 0.99 0.04 -23.40
C GLU A 229 2.52 0.08 -23.14
N GLU A 230 3.34 -0.08 -24.18
CA GLU A 230 4.81 -0.14 -24.09
C GLU A 230 5.52 1.23 -23.93
N ALA A 231 4.98 2.14 -23.11
CA ALA A 231 5.68 3.40 -22.83
C ALA A 231 5.53 3.93 -21.39
N ALA A 232 4.51 3.51 -20.64
CA ALA A 232 4.33 3.91 -19.24
C ALA A 232 4.95 2.89 -18.24
N GLU A 233 5.21 1.66 -18.69
CA GLU A 233 5.67 0.57 -17.81
C GLU A 233 7.12 0.69 -17.36
N LYS A 234 7.95 1.50 -18.02
CA LYS A 234 9.38 1.57 -17.71
C LYS A 234 9.70 2.34 -16.43
N GLU A 235 8.82 3.24 -15.99
CA GLU A 235 9.00 4.00 -14.75
C GLU A 235 8.44 3.20 -13.55
N ILE A 236 7.27 2.57 -13.72
CA ILE A 236 6.63 1.68 -12.73
C ILE A 236 7.48 0.42 -12.47
N ALA A 237 8.15 -0.13 -13.50
CA ALA A 237 9.03 -1.29 -13.34
C ALA A 237 10.26 -1.02 -12.46
N SER A 238 10.70 0.24 -12.37
CA SER A 238 11.85 0.60 -11.52
C SER A 238 11.46 0.66 -10.03
N GLU A 239 10.29 1.19 -9.71
CA GLU A 239 9.77 1.24 -8.33
C GLU A 239 9.29 -0.14 -7.83
N LYS A 240 8.71 -0.97 -8.71
CA LYS A 240 8.31 -2.35 -8.37
C LYS A 240 9.50 -3.25 -8.04
N LYS A 241 10.66 -3.02 -8.66
CA LYS A 241 11.87 -3.80 -8.42
C LYS A 241 12.47 -3.53 -7.04
N ASP A 242 12.37 -2.29 -6.57
CA ASP A 242 12.85 -1.90 -5.23
C ASP A 242 11.93 -2.46 -4.13
N TYR A 243 10.62 -2.51 -4.36
CA TYR A 243 9.66 -3.15 -3.44
C TYR A 243 9.83 -4.67 -3.39
N ALA A 244 10.06 -5.33 -4.53
CA ALA A 244 10.34 -6.77 -4.60
C ALA A 244 11.66 -7.14 -3.91
N ALA A 245 12.71 -6.32 -4.07
CA ALA A 245 13.98 -6.52 -3.37
C ALA A 245 13.83 -6.37 -1.83
N LEU A 246 12.98 -5.44 -1.38
CA LEU A 246 12.68 -5.25 0.04
C LEU A 246 11.93 -6.45 0.62
N LEU A 247 10.92 -6.95 -0.09
CA LEU A 247 10.21 -8.18 0.27
C LEU A 247 11.18 -9.36 0.39
N ILE A 248 12.00 -9.63 -0.63
CA ILE A 248 12.96 -10.75 -0.62
C ILE A 248 14.01 -10.62 0.50
N SER A 249 14.48 -9.40 0.81
CA SER A 249 15.45 -9.19 1.89
C SER A 249 14.88 -9.48 3.28
N CYS A 250 13.61 -9.14 3.53
CA CYS A 250 12.92 -9.48 4.78
C CYS A 250 12.70 -10.99 4.96
N PHE A 251 12.78 -11.80 3.90
CA PHE A 251 12.63 -13.26 3.94
C PHE A 251 13.95 -14.02 4.14
N SER A 252 15.11 -13.35 4.08
CA SER A 252 16.42 -14.03 4.17
C SER A 252 17.05 -13.99 5.57
N ASP A 253 16.63 -13.07 6.45
CA ASP A 253 17.21 -12.92 7.79
C ASP A 253 16.56 -13.82 8.86
N GLU A 254 15.47 -14.53 8.55
CA GLU A 254 14.72 -15.38 9.51
C GLU A 254 15.03 -16.89 9.40
N VAL A 255 16.02 -17.30 8.59
CA VAL A 255 16.39 -18.73 8.37
C VAL A 255 17.74 -19.10 9.04
N THR A 256 18.38 -18.18 9.76
CA THR A 256 19.60 -18.48 10.54
C THR A 256 19.47 -18.07 12.00
N GLU A 257 18.65 -18.78 12.76
CA GLU A 257 18.85 -19.00 14.20
C GLU A 257 18.30 -20.38 14.63
#